data_AF-A0A7J5YXC3-F1
#
_entry.id   AF-A0A7J5YXC3-F1
#
_cell.length_a   1.000
_cell.length_b   1.000
_cell.length_c   1.000
_cell.angle_alpha   90.00
_cell.angle_beta   90.00
_cell.angle_gamma   90.00
#
_symmetry.space_group_name_H-M   'P 1'
#
loop_
_entity.id
_entity.type
_entity.pdbx_description
1 polymer ?
#
loop_
_entity_poly.entity_id
_entity_poly.type
_entity_poly.pdbx_seq_one_letter_code
_entity_poly.pdbx_strand_id
1 'polypeptide(L)'
;MATSKPDIMIILLSKLIEEGDSYYKKGKVKEAAQRYQYALKKFPREGFSEDLKTFRELKVSLFLNLSRCRRKMNTNPHPPFRQFPEALEDLNEAMRQCPNNREIQRLLQRVEEEYHMLSQEEHQQQALELEPPPSPPPTPPPEDEESLSLCLSMPLPPPPEPRLEDMEPVQELFEDEDYLEQELEAMSAGLPPPESHSNPSSLPIITAPRSPPHTQIRCT
;
A
#
# COMPACT_ATOMS: atom_id res chain seq x y z
N MET A 1 -45.74 1.06 -8.56
CA MET A 1 -44.92 2.25 -8.89
C MET A 1 -43.64 1.74 -9.54
N ALA A 2 -43.27 2.24 -10.72
CA ALA A 2 -42.01 1.88 -11.36
C ALA A 2 -40.88 2.73 -10.76
N THR A 3 -39.86 2.08 -10.19
CA THR A 3 -38.68 2.73 -9.61
C THR A 3 -37.85 3.34 -10.74
N SER A 4 -37.47 4.62 -10.63
CA SER A 4 -36.67 5.28 -11.67
C SER A 4 -35.21 4.83 -11.62
N LYS A 5 -34.47 4.98 -12.72
CA LYS A 5 -33.03 4.64 -12.79
C LYS A 5 -32.19 5.23 -11.63
N PRO A 6 -32.32 6.52 -11.23
CA PRO A 6 -31.58 7.05 -10.09
C PRO A 6 -31.99 6.43 -8.75
N ASP A 7 -33.27 6.11 -8.55
CA ASP A 7 -33.75 5.47 -7.32
C ASP A 7 -33.16 4.07 -7.14
N ILE A 8 -33.09 3.28 -8.22
CA ILE A 8 -32.44 1.95 -8.21
C ILE A 8 -30.97 2.10 -7.80
N MET A 9 -30.28 3.10 -8.34
CA MET A 9 -28.87 3.34 -8.01
C MET A 9 -28.67 3.76 -6.55
N ILE A 10 -29.52 4.64 -6.02
CA ILE A 10 -29.48 5.05 -4.61
C ILE A 10 -29.62 3.82 -3.69
N ILE A 11 -30.56 2.91 -4.01
CA ILE A 11 -30.75 1.67 -3.25
C ILE A 11 -29.49 0.79 -3.31
N LEU A 12 -28.90 0.61 -4.50
CA LEU A 12 -27.70 -0.20 -4.68
C LEU A 12 -26.49 0.37 -3.94
N LEU A 13 -26.27 1.69 -4.02
CA LEU A 13 -25.17 2.35 -3.32
C LEU A 13 -25.36 2.29 -1.79
N SER A 14 -26.58 2.50 -1.30
CA SER A 14 -26.89 2.39 0.12
C SER A 14 -26.60 0.99 0.65
N LYS A 15 -27.00 -0.04 -0.11
CA LYS A 15 -26.70 -1.43 0.24
C LYS A 15 -25.19 -1.74 0.29
N LEU A 16 -24.41 -1.19 -0.64
CA LEU A 16 -22.95 -1.36 -0.62
C LEU A 16 -22.31 -0.69 0.60
N ILE A 17 -22.83 0.48 1.01
CA ILE A 17 -22.39 1.16 2.24
C ILE A 17 -22.72 0.29 3.46
N GLU A 18 -23.94 -0.23 3.57
CA GLU A 18 -24.36 -1.10 4.67
C GLU A 18 -23.50 -2.37 4.77
N GLU A 19 -23.16 -2.98 3.63
CA GLU A 19 -22.24 -4.12 3.58
C GLU A 19 -20.84 -3.74 4.08
N GLY A 20 -20.31 -2.60 3.64
CA GLY A 20 -19.05 -2.05 4.14
C GLY A 20 -19.07 -1.80 5.65
N ASP A 21 -20.15 -1.21 6.16
CA ASP A 21 -20.34 -0.94 7.60
C ASP A 21 -20.38 -2.24 8.41
N SER A 22 -21.00 -3.29 7.86
CA SER A 22 -21.01 -4.63 8.47
C SER A 22 -19.59 -5.19 8.60
N TYR A 23 -18.75 -5.05 7.56
CA TYR A 23 -17.34 -5.43 7.65
C TYR A 23 -16.57 -4.57 8.65
N TYR A 24 -16.80 -3.26 8.66
CA TYR A 24 -16.11 -2.33 9.56
C TYR A 24 -16.40 -2.63 11.04
N LYS A 25 -17.67 -2.92 11.37
CA LYS A 25 -18.11 -3.34 12.72
C LYS A 25 -17.48 -4.66 13.15
N LYS A 26 -17.25 -5.57 12.21
CA LYS A 26 -16.54 -6.85 12.44
C LYS A 26 -15.01 -6.71 12.54
N GLY A 27 -14.47 -5.49 12.45
CA GLY A 27 -13.02 -5.23 12.47
C GLY A 27 -12.31 -5.54 11.15
N LYS A 28 -13.05 -5.94 10.11
CA LYS A 28 -12.54 -6.24 8.77
C LYS A 28 -12.37 -4.96 7.95
N VAL A 29 -11.41 -4.12 8.38
CA VAL A 29 -11.25 -2.76 7.85
C VAL A 29 -10.85 -2.77 6.36
N LYS A 30 -10.05 -3.74 5.91
CA LYS A 30 -9.64 -3.87 4.50
C LYS A 30 -10.83 -4.20 3.60
N GLU A 31 -11.66 -5.15 4.00
CA GLU A 31 -12.86 -5.52 3.27
C GLU A 31 -13.90 -4.40 3.27
N ALA A 32 -14.03 -3.67 4.39
CA ALA A 32 -14.88 -2.48 4.45
C ALA A 32 -14.42 -1.42 3.44
N ALA A 33 -13.13 -1.06 3.45
CA ALA A 33 -12.55 -0.10 2.52
C ALA A 33 -12.76 -0.50 1.05
N GLN A 34 -12.58 -1.78 0.72
CA GLN A 34 -12.85 -2.30 -0.63
C GLN A 34 -14.31 -2.10 -1.06
N ARG A 35 -15.28 -2.35 -0.16
CA ARG A 35 -16.70 -2.13 -0.45
C ARG A 35 -17.02 -0.65 -0.69
N TYR A 36 -16.48 0.24 0.14
CA TYR A 36 -16.69 1.67 -0.04
C TYR A 36 -16.05 2.20 -1.34
N GLN A 37 -14.81 1.78 -1.67
CA GLN A 37 -14.18 2.12 -2.95
C GLN A 37 -14.97 1.57 -4.15
N TYR A 38 -15.50 0.36 -4.05
CA TYR A 38 -16.36 -0.21 -5.08
C TYR A 38 -17.63 0.62 -5.28
N ALA A 39 -18.26 1.07 -4.19
CA ALA A 39 -19.42 1.95 -4.25
C ALA A 39 -19.10 3.28 -4.96
N LEU A 40 -17.96 3.90 -4.66
CA LEU A 40 -17.52 5.12 -5.37
C LEU A 40 -17.39 4.90 -6.89
N LYS A 41 -16.85 3.75 -7.31
CA LYS A 41 -16.74 3.39 -8.74
C LYS A 41 -18.10 3.17 -9.43
N LYS A 42 -19.18 3.01 -8.66
CA LYS A 42 -20.56 2.82 -9.16
C LYS A 42 -21.36 4.10 -9.29
N PHE A 43 -20.84 5.25 -8.85
CA PHE A 43 -21.52 6.52 -9.07
C PHE A 43 -21.69 6.80 -10.57
N PRO A 44 -22.82 7.41 -10.97
CA PRO A 44 -23.02 7.80 -12.36
C PRO A 44 -21.93 8.78 -12.79
N ARG A 45 -21.28 8.51 -13.92
CA ARG A 45 -20.32 9.44 -14.55
C ARG A 45 -21.00 10.63 -15.22
N GLU A 46 -22.25 10.44 -15.65
CA GLU A 46 -23.07 11.46 -16.33
C GLU A 46 -23.82 12.31 -15.29
N GLY A 47 -23.88 13.64 -15.54
CA GLY A 47 -24.12 14.73 -14.58
C GLY A 47 -25.33 14.70 -13.64
N PHE A 48 -26.16 13.66 -13.65
CA PHE A 48 -27.26 13.48 -12.70
C PHE A 48 -26.78 13.15 -11.26
N SER A 49 -25.54 12.72 -11.09
CA SER A 49 -24.99 12.30 -9.79
C SER A 49 -24.71 13.46 -8.84
N GLU A 50 -24.40 14.65 -9.35
CA GLU A 50 -24.08 15.82 -8.52
C GLU A 50 -25.31 16.70 -8.23
N ASP A 51 -26.31 16.66 -9.11
CA ASP A 51 -27.53 17.45 -8.96
C ASP A 51 -28.42 16.91 -7.82
N LEU A 52 -28.47 15.59 -7.64
CA LEU A 52 -29.31 14.98 -6.62
C LEU A 52 -28.64 15.03 -5.24
N LYS A 53 -29.32 15.69 -4.31
CA LYS A 53 -28.89 15.83 -2.91
C LYS A 53 -28.54 14.47 -2.28
N THR A 54 -29.34 13.43 -2.53
CA THR A 54 -29.13 12.09 -1.97
C THR A 54 -27.83 11.45 -2.46
N PHE A 55 -27.45 11.63 -3.73
CA PHE A 55 -26.15 11.12 -4.20
C PHE A 55 -24.99 11.86 -3.52
N ARG A 56 -25.09 13.18 -3.35
CA ARG A 56 -24.08 13.94 -2.59
C ARG A 56 -23.94 13.46 -1.15
N GLU A 57 -25.06 13.23 -0.46
CA GLU A 57 -25.07 12.68 0.91
C GLU A 57 -24.42 11.29 0.98
N LEU A 58 -24.72 10.40 0.04
CA LEU A 58 -24.09 9.07 -0.05
C LEU A 58 -22.58 9.17 -0.36
N LYS A 59 -22.17 10.08 -1.24
CA LYS A 59 -20.76 10.30 -1.60
C LYS A 59 -19.96 10.81 -0.40
N VAL A 60 -20.51 11.78 0.35
CA VAL A 60 -19.93 12.26 1.62
C VAL A 60 -19.83 11.13 2.63
N SER A 61 -20.88 10.31 2.80
CA SER A 61 -20.86 9.15 3.69
C SER A 61 -19.73 8.18 3.38
N LEU A 62 -19.51 7.88 2.09
CA LEU A 62 -18.44 6.99 1.63
C LEU A 62 -17.05 7.54 1.94
N PHE A 63 -16.78 8.81 1.65
CA PHE A 63 -15.49 9.43 1.97
C PHE A 63 -15.21 9.46 3.47
N LEU A 64 -16.21 9.79 4.29
CA LEU A 64 -16.09 9.71 5.74
C LEU A 64 -15.77 8.29 6.22
N ASN A 65 -16.41 7.28 5.64
CA ASN A 65 -16.17 5.88 5.97
C ASN A 65 -14.78 5.40 5.52
N LEU A 66 -14.29 5.84 4.36
CA LEU A 66 -12.93 5.55 3.90
C LEU A 66 -11.87 6.21 4.79
N SER A 67 -12.06 7.48 5.14
CA SER A 67 -11.19 8.19 6.08
C SER A 67 -11.12 7.46 7.44
N ARG A 68 -12.26 6.96 7.95
CA ARG A 68 -12.29 6.11 9.16
C ARG A 68 -11.53 4.79 8.95
N CYS A 69 -11.66 4.16 7.79
CA CYS A 69 -10.92 2.93 7.48
C CYS A 69 -9.42 3.15 7.46
N ARG A 70 -8.92 4.20 6.78
CA ARG A 70 -7.48 4.50 6.69
C ARG A 70 -6.88 4.76 8.06
N ARG A 71 -7.57 5.53 8.91
CA ARG A 71 -7.11 5.75 10.28
C ARG A 71 -7.18 4.49 11.14
N LYS A 72 -8.20 3.64 10.96
CA LYS A 72 -8.30 2.37 11.72
C LYS A 72 -7.31 1.31 11.22
N MET A 73 -6.82 1.40 9.99
CA MET A 73 -5.72 0.55 9.49
C MET A 73 -4.38 0.87 10.17
N ASN A 74 -4.30 1.96 10.91
CA ASN A 74 -3.16 2.39 11.70
C ASN A 74 -3.02 1.65 13.06
N THR A 75 -3.39 0.37 13.14
CA THR A 75 -3.09 -0.44 14.35
C THR A 75 -1.69 -1.03 14.33
N ASN A 76 -0.80 -0.54 13.47
CA ASN A 76 0.63 -0.79 13.55
C ASN A 76 1.29 0.41 14.24
N PRO A 77 2.31 0.21 15.10
CA PRO A 77 2.96 1.29 15.84
C PRO A 77 3.60 2.38 14.94
N HIS A 78 3.75 2.11 13.64
CA HIS A 78 4.02 3.11 12.62
C HIS A 78 3.01 2.93 11.46
N PRO A 79 2.04 3.85 11.27
CA PRO A 79 1.31 3.90 10.01
C PRO A 79 2.30 4.16 8.88
N PRO A 80 2.20 3.49 7.73
CA PRO A 80 2.90 3.99 6.57
C PRO A 80 2.36 5.40 6.27
N PHE A 81 3.23 6.42 6.27
CA PHE A 81 2.91 7.83 5.96
C PHE A 81 1.98 7.98 4.77
N ARG A 82 2.05 7.04 3.82
CA ARG A 82 1.17 6.95 2.64
C ARG A 82 -0.33 7.02 2.97
N GLN A 83 -0.79 6.50 4.12
CA GLN A 83 -2.23 6.44 4.43
C GLN A 83 -2.87 7.77 4.85
N PHE A 84 -2.08 8.73 5.34
CA PHE A 84 -2.58 10.06 5.73
C PHE A 84 -2.96 10.93 4.53
N PRO A 85 -2.11 11.08 3.49
CA PRO A 85 -2.45 11.78 2.25
C PRO A 85 -3.79 11.34 1.67
N GLU A 86 -4.04 10.03 1.62
CA GLU A 86 -5.27 9.54 1.00
C GLU A 86 -6.50 9.76 1.90
N ALA A 87 -6.32 9.73 3.24
CA ALA A 87 -7.39 10.11 4.16
C ALA A 87 -7.73 11.61 4.07
N LEU A 88 -6.72 12.46 3.87
CA LEU A 88 -6.88 13.89 3.61
C LEU A 88 -7.56 14.14 2.26
N GLU A 89 -7.21 13.40 1.23
CA GLU A 89 -7.85 13.48 -0.09
C GLU A 89 -9.34 13.12 0.01
N ASP A 90 -9.67 12.00 0.67
CA ASP A 90 -11.05 11.58 0.89
C ASP A 90 -11.85 12.67 1.65
N LEU A 91 -11.28 13.25 2.71
CA LEU A 91 -11.92 14.32 3.50
C LEU A 91 -12.08 15.63 2.73
N ASN A 92 -11.08 16.02 1.94
CA ASN A 92 -11.15 17.20 1.08
C ASN A 92 -12.25 17.05 0.02
N GLU A 93 -12.38 15.86 -0.58
CA GLU A 93 -13.44 15.59 -1.54
C GLU A 93 -14.83 15.63 -0.87
N ALA A 94 -14.95 15.12 0.37
CA ALA A 94 -16.16 15.28 1.15
C ALA A 94 -16.48 16.77 1.46
N MET A 95 -15.45 17.56 1.76
CA MET A 95 -15.58 19.00 2.06
C MET A 95 -16.03 19.80 0.83
N ARG A 96 -15.50 19.49 -0.36
CA ARG A 96 -15.96 20.10 -1.62
C ARG A 96 -17.45 19.88 -1.85
N GLN A 97 -17.95 18.69 -1.50
CA GLN A 97 -19.36 18.33 -1.64
C GLN A 97 -20.25 18.99 -0.56
N CYS A 98 -19.71 19.28 0.63
CA CYS A 98 -20.43 19.85 1.76
C CYS A 98 -19.55 20.82 2.60
N PRO A 99 -19.31 22.06 2.12
CA PRO A 99 -18.31 22.97 2.71
C PRO A 99 -18.65 23.45 4.13
N ASN A 100 -19.94 23.43 4.49
CA ASN A 100 -20.42 23.86 5.82
C ASN A 100 -20.52 22.70 6.84
N ASN A 101 -20.09 21.49 6.48
CA ASN A 101 -20.19 20.35 7.39
C ASN A 101 -19.08 20.37 8.43
N ARG A 102 -19.45 20.68 9.68
CA ARG A 102 -18.53 20.75 10.83
C ARG A 102 -17.85 19.43 11.17
N GLU A 103 -18.46 18.28 10.87
CA GLU A 103 -17.85 16.98 11.12
C GLU A 103 -16.64 16.76 10.21
N ILE A 104 -16.78 17.09 8.91
CA ILE A 104 -15.70 16.97 7.94
C ILE A 104 -14.53 17.86 8.33
N GLN A 105 -14.80 19.12 8.70
CA GLN A 105 -13.77 20.07 9.15
C GLN A 105 -13.02 19.56 10.39
N ARG A 106 -13.73 19.07 11.41
CA ARG A 106 -13.07 18.50 12.62
C ARG A 106 -12.23 17.28 12.30
N LEU A 107 -12.70 16.41 11.39
CA LEU A 107 -11.96 15.23 10.99
C LEU A 107 -10.70 15.61 10.21
N LEU A 108 -10.82 16.53 9.26
CA LEU A 108 -9.71 17.03 8.46
C LEU A 108 -8.61 17.60 9.35
N GLN A 109 -8.98 18.50 10.28
CA GLN A 109 -8.04 19.05 11.24
C GLN A 109 -7.34 17.97 12.07
N ARG A 110 -8.10 16.98 12.59
CA ARG A 110 -7.49 15.89 13.37
C ARG A 110 -6.49 15.07 12.53
N VAL A 111 -6.81 14.78 11.28
CA VAL A 111 -5.90 14.02 10.40
C VAL A 111 -4.64 14.82 10.08
N GLU A 112 -4.77 16.13 9.86
CA GLU A 112 -3.63 17.02 9.64
C GLU A 112 -2.72 17.10 10.88
N GLU A 113 -3.30 17.21 12.07
CA GLU A 113 -2.57 17.21 13.35
C GLU A 113 -1.82 15.89 13.58
N GLU A 114 -2.50 14.74 13.38
CA GLU A 114 -1.88 13.42 13.48
C GLU A 114 -0.72 13.28 12.48
N TYR A 115 -0.91 13.73 11.22
CA TYR A 115 0.13 13.71 10.20
C TYR A 115 1.35 14.55 10.57
N HIS A 116 1.13 15.78 11.06
CA HIS A 116 2.21 16.66 11.48
C HIS A 116 3.00 16.12 12.67
N MET A 117 2.31 15.53 13.66
CA MET A 117 2.98 14.90 14.79
C MET A 117 3.87 13.73 14.35
N LEU A 118 3.37 12.87 13.47
CA LEU A 118 4.16 11.77 12.91
C LEU A 118 5.38 12.27 12.14
N SER A 119 5.24 13.28 11.29
CA SER A 119 6.37 13.85 10.56
C SER A 119 7.44 14.45 11.47
N GLN A 120 7.03 15.06 12.58
CA GLN A 120 7.94 15.60 13.59
C GLN A 120 8.67 14.49 14.34
N GLU A 121 7.96 13.41 14.70
CA GLU A 121 8.54 12.24 15.37
C GLU A 121 9.59 11.54 14.49
N GLU A 122 9.33 11.40 13.18
CA GLU A 122 10.33 10.85 12.24
C GLU A 122 11.59 11.72 12.12
N HIS A 123 11.44 13.05 12.03
CA HIS A 123 12.60 13.94 11.99
C HIS A 123 13.42 13.86 13.28
N GLN A 124 12.75 13.69 14.42
CA GLN A 124 13.42 13.54 15.71
C GLN A 124 14.12 12.18 15.85
N GLN A 125 13.53 11.10 15.32
CA GLN A 125 14.18 9.78 15.27
C GLN A 125 15.42 9.79 14.36
N GLN A 126 15.33 10.37 13.16
CA GLN A 126 16.50 10.51 12.27
C GLN A 126 17.60 11.38 12.87
N ALA A 127 17.24 12.43 13.63
CA ALA A 127 18.22 13.26 14.33
C ALA A 127 18.95 12.52 15.47
N LEU A 128 18.29 11.56 16.14
CA LEU A 128 18.89 10.72 17.17
C LEU A 128 19.78 9.60 16.58
N GLU A 129 19.48 9.11 15.37
CA GLU A 129 20.31 8.12 14.65
C GLU A 129 21.60 8.72 14.07
N LEU A 130 21.70 10.04 13.92
CA LEU A 130 22.85 10.75 13.35
C LEU A 130 23.83 11.29 14.40
N GLU A 131 23.70 10.93 15.69
CA GLU A 131 24.68 11.33 16.70
C GLU A 131 26.02 10.60 16.46
N PRO A 132 27.13 11.32 16.20
CA PRO A 132 28.43 10.67 16.09
C PRO A 132 28.79 10.03 17.43
N PRO A 133 29.44 8.85 17.46
CA PRO A 133 29.80 8.20 18.72
C PRO A 133 30.60 9.16 19.60
N PRO A 134 30.40 9.14 20.93
CA PRO A 134 31.09 10.05 21.84
C PRO A 134 32.61 9.90 21.67
N SER A 135 33.29 11.03 21.47
CA SER A 135 34.75 11.07 21.30
C SER A 135 35.46 10.36 22.46
N PRO A 136 36.47 9.51 22.19
CA PRO A 136 37.24 8.87 23.25
C PRO A 136 37.94 9.94 24.12
N PRO A 137 38.13 9.68 25.43
CA PRO A 137 38.77 10.63 26.34
C PRO A 137 40.20 10.97 25.88
N PRO A 138 40.71 12.18 26.17
CA PRO A 138 42.05 12.60 25.76
C PRO A 138 43.11 11.68 26.38
N THR A 139 43.91 11.03 25.52
CA THR A 139 45.10 10.28 25.92
C THR A 139 46.17 11.22 26.50
N PRO A 140 46.85 10.84 27.59
CA PRO A 140 47.98 11.62 28.13
C PRO A 140 49.14 11.68 27.13
N PRO A 141 49.99 12.72 27.19
CA PRO A 141 51.08 12.91 26.24
C PRO A 141 52.08 11.74 26.33
N PRO A 142 52.61 11.24 25.20
CA PRO A 142 53.66 10.24 25.21
C PRO A 142 54.97 10.88 25.66
N GLU A 143 55.54 10.31 26.70
CA GLU A 143 56.95 10.46 27.05
C GLU A 143 57.74 9.57 26.06
N ASP A 144 58.91 10.03 25.63
CA ASP A 144 59.90 9.35 24.78
C ASP A 144 59.82 9.61 23.25
N GLU A 145 60.29 10.81 22.93
CA GLU A 145 60.82 11.29 21.64
C GLU A 145 62.09 10.53 21.24
N GLU A 146 62.03 9.42 20.48
CA GLU A 146 63.14 9.08 19.55
C GLU A 146 62.86 7.99 18.48
N SER A 147 61.74 7.26 18.54
CA SER A 147 61.51 6.14 17.58
C SER A 147 60.54 6.41 16.43
N LEU A 148 59.84 7.56 16.39
CA LEU A 148 58.80 7.84 15.38
C LEU A 148 59.24 8.76 14.22
N SER A 149 60.46 9.31 14.29
CA SER A 149 60.95 10.32 13.33
C SER A 149 61.32 9.74 11.94
N LEU A 150 61.50 8.42 11.81
CA LEU A 150 61.97 7.80 10.56
C LEU A 150 60.88 7.39 9.55
N CYS A 151 59.59 7.51 9.87
CA CYS A 151 58.50 7.11 8.96
C CYS A 151 57.86 8.25 8.14
N LEU A 152 58.21 9.52 8.40
CA LEU A 152 57.55 10.67 7.74
C LEU A 152 58.29 11.25 6.51
N SER A 153 59.37 10.61 6.05
CA SER A 153 60.15 11.12 4.91
C SER A 153 59.83 10.41 3.60
N MET A 154 58.55 10.26 3.24
CA MET A 154 58.17 9.97 1.85
C MET A 154 57.19 11.06 1.38
N PRO A 155 57.49 11.78 0.27
CA PRO A 155 56.54 12.74 -0.29
C PRO A 155 55.32 11.97 -0.84
N LEU A 156 54.15 12.22 -0.25
CA LEU A 156 52.89 11.72 -0.78
C LEU A 156 52.55 12.51 -2.06
N PRO A 157 52.22 11.87 -3.19
CA PRO A 157 51.79 12.59 -4.39
C PRO A 157 50.48 13.35 -4.10
N PRO A 158 50.26 14.52 -4.73
CA PRO A 158 49.00 15.24 -4.57
C PRO A 158 47.84 14.34 -5.04
N PRO A 159 46.66 14.39 -4.37
CA PRO A 159 45.50 13.64 -4.80
C PRO A 159 45.14 14.05 -6.24
N PRO A 160 44.72 13.11 -7.10
CA PRO A 160 44.31 13.47 -8.45
C PRO A 160 43.16 14.46 -8.36
N GLU A 161 43.29 15.61 -9.03
CA GLU A 161 42.16 16.52 -9.21
C GLU A 161 41.03 15.73 -9.88
N PRO A 162 39.77 15.86 -9.41
CA PRO A 162 38.64 15.21 -10.04
C PRO A 162 38.51 15.80 -11.45
N ARG A 163 39.03 15.09 -12.45
CA ARG A 163 38.89 15.50 -13.84
C ARG A 163 37.42 15.32 -14.19
N LEU A 164 36.76 16.41 -14.56
CA LEU A 164 35.37 16.43 -15.04
C LEU A 164 35.16 15.64 -16.35
N GLU A 165 36.19 14.97 -16.84
CA GLU A 165 36.20 14.16 -18.06
C GLU A 165 35.87 12.67 -17.77
N ASP A 166 35.81 12.24 -16.50
CA ASP A 166 35.56 10.83 -16.10
C ASP A 166 34.20 10.59 -15.44
N MET A 167 33.32 11.60 -15.46
CA MET A 167 31.90 11.41 -15.17
C MET A 167 31.19 11.08 -16.48
N GLU A 168 30.98 9.79 -16.75
CA GLU A 168 30.01 9.42 -17.78
C GLU A 168 28.63 9.97 -17.41
N PRO A 169 27.90 10.57 -18.37
CA PRO A 169 26.55 11.02 -18.11
C PRO A 169 25.67 9.80 -17.82
N VAL A 170 24.94 9.83 -16.69
CA VAL A 170 23.87 8.88 -16.38
C VAL A 170 22.67 9.18 -17.28
N GLN A 171 22.84 8.93 -18.57
CA GLN A 171 21.81 8.96 -19.60
C GLN A 171 21.70 7.61 -20.32
N GLU A 172 22.52 6.62 -19.92
CA GLU A 172 22.54 5.26 -20.48
C GLU A 172 22.14 4.21 -19.44
N LEU A 173 21.18 4.55 -18.56
CA LEU A 173 20.49 3.58 -17.68
C LEU A 173 19.02 3.39 -18.08
N PHE A 174 18.67 3.79 -19.30
CA PHE A 174 17.33 3.65 -19.89
C PHE A 174 17.34 2.88 -21.22
N GLU A 175 18.38 2.07 -21.51
CA GLU A 175 18.38 1.24 -22.74
C GLU A 175 18.42 -0.27 -22.52
N ASP A 176 18.47 -0.79 -21.29
CA ASP A 176 18.41 -2.25 -21.09
C ASP A 176 17.21 -2.67 -20.23
N GLU A 177 16.00 -2.46 -20.76
CA GLU A 177 14.80 -3.19 -20.29
C GLU A 177 14.95 -4.72 -20.51
N ASP A 178 15.87 -5.17 -21.36
CA ASP A 178 16.11 -6.58 -21.70
C ASP A 178 16.97 -7.35 -20.67
N TYR A 179 17.76 -6.69 -19.83
CA TYR A 179 18.62 -7.39 -18.85
C TYR A 179 17.85 -7.85 -17.60
N LEU A 180 16.85 -7.06 -17.17
CA LEU A 180 15.99 -7.38 -16.02
C LEU A 180 15.00 -8.51 -16.31
N GLU A 181 14.60 -8.70 -17.57
CA GLU A 181 13.80 -9.88 -17.98
C GLU A 181 14.63 -11.17 -17.88
N GLN A 182 15.90 -11.13 -18.27
CA GLN A 182 16.77 -12.32 -18.27
C GLN A 182 17.07 -12.85 -16.85
N GLU A 183 17.17 -11.97 -15.84
CA GLU A 183 17.38 -12.38 -14.44
C GLU A 183 16.10 -12.98 -13.81
N LEU A 184 14.93 -12.50 -14.23
CA LEU A 184 13.62 -13.04 -13.86
C LEU A 184 13.35 -14.41 -14.51
N GLU A 185 13.82 -14.62 -15.74
CA GLU A 185 13.73 -15.92 -16.43
C GLU A 185 14.75 -16.94 -15.90
N ALA A 186 15.94 -16.51 -15.47
CA ALA A 186 16.93 -17.36 -14.82
C ALA A 186 16.48 -17.87 -13.44
N MET A 187 15.64 -17.11 -12.72
CA MET A 187 15.00 -17.56 -11.48
C MET A 187 13.84 -18.55 -11.71
N SER A 188 13.43 -18.78 -12.97
CA SER A 188 12.38 -19.73 -13.37
C SER A 188 12.94 -21.04 -13.95
N ALA A 189 14.24 -21.13 -14.21
CA ALA A 189 14.89 -22.29 -14.86
C ALA A 189 15.15 -23.51 -13.93
N GLY A 190 14.22 -23.80 -13.02
CA GLY A 190 14.31 -24.91 -12.05
C GLY A 190 13.16 -25.91 -12.07
N LEU A 191 12.25 -25.87 -13.06
CA LEU A 191 11.16 -26.85 -13.20
C LEU A 191 11.16 -27.50 -14.60
N PRO A 192 10.96 -28.83 -14.68
CA PRO A 192 10.92 -29.55 -15.95
C PRO A 192 9.69 -29.16 -16.80
N PRO A 193 9.77 -29.31 -18.13
CA PRO A 193 8.82 -28.72 -19.08
C PRO A 193 7.45 -29.42 -19.07
N PRO A 194 6.34 -28.69 -19.31
CA PRO A 194 5.12 -29.30 -19.80
C PRO A 194 5.25 -29.54 -21.31
N GLU A 195 5.32 -30.80 -21.73
CA GLU A 195 5.24 -31.15 -23.14
C GLU A 195 3.90 -30.71 -23.73
N SER A 196 4.00 -30.08 -24.89
CA SER A 196 2.90 -29.52 -25.64
C SER A 196 2.37 -30.49 -26.71
N HIS A 197 1.07 -30.33 -26.95
CA HIS A 197 0.30 -30.65 -28.15
C HIS A 197 -0.58 -31.92 -28.22
N SER A 198 -1.84 -31.61 -28.52
CA SER A 198 -2.84 -32.31 -29.34
C SER A 198 -3.67 -33.46 -28.73
N ASN A 199 -4.88 -33.07 -28.29
CA ASN A 199 -6.16 -33.80 -28.21
C ASN A 199 -6.35 -34.93 -29.25
N PRO A 200 -7.33 -35.87 -29.12
CA PRO A 200 -8.35 -36.08 -28.07
C PRO A 200 -8.41 -37.56 -27.56
N SER A 201 -9.29 -37.84 -26.59
CA SER A 201 -9.72 -39.20 -26.17
C SER A 201 -8.80 -39.96 -25.20
N SER A 202 -9.05 -39.77 -23.91
CA SER A 202 -9.36 -40.88 -22.98
C SER A 202 -9.47 -40.33 -21.56
N LEU A 203 -10.70 -40.14 -21.08
CA LEU A 203 -10.96 -39.96 -19.66
C LEU A 203 -10.55 -41.24 -18.91
N PRO A 204 -9.72 -41.20 -17.85
CA PRO A 204 -9.73 -42.29 -16.89
C PRO A 204 -11.08 -42.23 -16.18
N ILE A 205 -11.91 -43.23 -16.45
CA ILE A 205 -13.18 -43.47 -15.77
C ILE A 205 -12.85 -43.59 -14.27
N ILE A 206 -13.22 -42.57 -13.49
CA ILE A 206 -13.33 -42.69 -12.04
C ILE A 206 -14.42 -43.73 -11.80
N THR A 207 -14.02 -44.97 -11.59
CA THR A 207 -14.93 -46.04 -11.20
C THR A 207 -15.25 -45.80 -9.74
N ALA A 208 -16.38 -45.16 -9.46
CA ALA A 208 -16.91 -45.00 -8.11
C ALA A 208 -17.03 -46.39 -7.46
N PRO A 209 -16.58 -46.57 -6.20
CA PRO A 209 -16.83 -47.82 -5.49
C PRO A 209 -18.34 -47.99 -5.28
N ARG A 210 -18.84 -49.05 -5.89
CA ARG A 210 -20.23 -49.50 -5.93
C ARG A 210 -20.70 -49.82 -4.51
N SER A 211 -21.80 -49.22 -4.09
CA SER A 211 -22.49 -49.50 -2.82
C SER A 211 -22.87 -50.99 -2.73
N PRO A 212 -22.78 -51.64 -1.56
CA PRO A 212 -23.17 -53.04 -1.40
C PRO A 212 -24.70 -53.21 -1.52
N PRO A 213 -25.18 -54.34 -2.06
CA PRO A 213 -26.61 -54.57 -2.28
C PRO A 213 -27.32 -54.89 -0.95
N HIS A 214 -28.39 -54.15 -0.67
CA HIS A 214 -29.40 -54.55 0.31
C HIS A 214 -30.08 -55.83 -0.19
N THR A 215 -29.75 -56.96 0.42
CA THR A 215 -30.53 -58.19 0.31
C THR A 215 -31.85 -58.00 1.06
N GLN A 216 -32.94 -58.02 0.30
CA GLN A 216 -34.31 -58.16 0.79
C GLN A 216 -34.43 -59.44 1.63
N ILE A 217 -34.67 -59.30 2.94
CA ILE A 217 -35.20 -60.39 3.76
C ILE A 217 -36.71 -60.14 3.88
N ARG A 218 -37.46 -60.96 3.17
CA ARG A 218 -38.91 -61.14 3.33
C ARG A 218 -39.12 -62.18 4.43
N CYS A 219 -39.76 -61.80 5.53
CA CYS A 219 -40.39 -62.77 6.44
C CYS A 219 -41.91 -62.65 6.31
N THR A 220 -42.53 -63.77 5.97
CA THR A 220 -43.87 -64.16 6.42
C THR A 220 -43.85 -64.42 7.92
#